data_AF-A0AAV0P691-F1
#
_entry.id   AF-A0AAV0P691-F1
#
_cell.length_a   1.000
_cell.length_b   1.000
_cell.length_c   1.000
_cell.angle_alpha   90.00
_cell.angle_beta   90.00
_cell.angle_gamma   90.00
#
_symmetry.space_group_name_H-M   'P 1'
#
loop_
_entity.id
_entity.type
_entity.pdbx_description
1 polymer ?
#
loop_
_entity_poly.entity_id
_entity_poly.type
_entity_poly.pdbx_seq_one_letter_code
_entity_poly.pdbx_strand_id
1 'polypeptide(L)'
;DLGFELYLSRKKRSKTTSLCSDLDDYLSEGVSPRAPNVGVLDWWRVNAGKYPLLKEVARDLLVIPVTSVASESAFSSSSRLLDPHRSRLHFETVEAIMCTRTWIKDGISKDAGMDG
;
A
#
# COMPACT_ATOMS: atom_id res chain seq x y z
N ASP A 1 25.62 -21.00 17.46
CA ASP A 1 25.00 -22.33 17.34
C ASP A 1 24.72 -22.59 15.86
N LEU A 2 25.38 -23.59 15.28
CA LEU A 2 25.38 -23.85 13.83
C LEU A 2 24.01 -24.34 13.32
N GLY A 3 23.18 -24.94 14.19
CA GLY A 3 21.85 -25.43 13.84
C GLY A 3 20.85 -24.30 13.53
N PHE A 4 20.93 -23.19 14.28
CA PHE A 4 20.06 -22.03 14.08
C PHE A 4 20.35 -21.34 12.73
N GLU A 5 21.63 -21.17 12.38
CA GLU A 5 22.05 -20.57 11.12
C GLU A 5 21.63 -21.40 9.90
N LEU A 6 21.69 -22.74 10.01
CA LEU A 6 21.19 -23.64 8.97
C LEU A 6 19.67 -23.58 8.83
N TYR A 7 18.94 -23.46 9.95
CA TYR A 7 17.49 -23.30 9.94
C TYR A 7 17.09 -21.99 9.23
N LEU A 8 17.73 -20.86 9.57
CA LEU A 8 17.51 -19.58 8.91
C LEU A 8 17.84 -19.64 7.41
N SER A 9 18.97 -20.25 7.06
CA SER A 9 19.39 -20.40 5.66
C SER A 9 18.41 -21.25 4.84
N ARG A 10 17.92 -22.36 5.41
CA ARG A 10 16.90 -23.21 4.78
C ARG A 10 15.58 -22.46 4.59
N LYS A 11 15.14 -21.72 5.62
CA LYS A 11 13.90 -20.93 5.58
C LYS A 11 14.00 -19.81 4.53
N LYS A 12 15.14 -19.12 4.45
CA LYS A 12 15.41 -18.07 3.44
C LYS A 12 15.38 -18.65 2.03
N ARG A 13 16.10 -19.76 1.78
CA ARG A 13 16.12 -20.44 0.48
C ARG A 13 14.72 -20.89 0.06
N SER A 14 13.96 -21.51 0.97
CA SER A 14 12.58 -21.92 0.70
C SER A 14 11.67 -20.75 0.32
N LYS A 15 11.78 -19.61 1.02
CA LYS A 15 10.99 -18.41 0.73
C LYS A 15 11.37 -17.79 -0.62
N THR A 16 12.66 -17.79 -0.97
CA THR A 16 13.15 -17.30 -2.26
C THR A 16 12.68 -18.20 -3.40
N THR A 17 12.74 -19.54 -3.25
CA THR A 17 12.27 -20.46 -4.29
C THR A 17 10.77 -20.36 -4.51
N SER A 18 9.97 -20.20 -3.46
CA SER A 18 8.52 -20.03 -3.59
C SER A 18 8.15 -18.67 -4.18
N LEU A 19 8.87 -17.60 -3.84
CA LEU A 19 8.65 -16.30 -4.50
C LEU A 19 9.04 -16.33 -5.97
N CYS A 20 10.12 -17.03 -6.33
CA CYS A 20 10.53 -17.21 -7.73
C CYS A 20 9.46 -17.98 -8.50
N SER A 21 8.90 -19.05 -7.91
CA SER A 21 7.77 -19.79 -8.50
C SER A 21 6.55 -18.89 -8.68
N ASP A 22 6.12 -18.15 -7.64
CA ASP A 22 4.99 -17.21 -7.74
C ASP A 22 5.20 -16.19 -8.88
N LEU A 23 6.43 -15.69 -9.03
CA LEU A 23 6.81 -14.72 -10.07
C LEU A 23 6.79 -15.35 -11.46
N ASP A 24 7.39 -16.52 -11.61
CA ASP A 24 7.45 -17.25 -12.89
C ASP A 24 6.04 -17.62 -13.35
N ASP A 25 5.19 -18.09 -12.45
CA ASP A 25 3.78 -18.37 -12.72
C ASP A 25 3.04 -17.10 -13.18
N TYR A 26 3.21 -15.99 -12.46
CA TYR A 26 2.62 -14.70 -12.84
C TYR A 26 3.08 -14.21 -14.22
N LEU A 27 4.37 -14.32 -14.53
CA LEU A 27 4.95 -13.88 -15.81
C LEU A 27 4.58 -14.81 -16.97
N SER A 28 4.29 -16.08 -16.68
CA SER A 28 3.84 -17.05 -17.68
C SER A 28 2.38 -16.87 -18.09
N GLU A 29 1.60 -16.15 -17.28
CA GLU A 29 0.20 -15.89 -17.59
C GLU A 29 0.01 -14.88 -18.71
N GLY A 30 -0.98 -15.17 -19.56
CA GLY A 30 -1.40 -14.24 -20.60
C GLY A 30 -1.88 -12.92 -19.99
N VAL A 31 -1.57 -11.80 -20.66
CA VAL A 31 -2.02 -10.47 -20.23
C VAL A 31 -3.55 -10.43 -20.21
N SER A 32 -4.12 -10.28 -19.01
CA SER A 32 -5.57 -10.11 -18.85
C SER A 32 -6.03 -8.83 -19.55
N PRO A 33 -7.17 -8.84 -20.27
CA PRO A 33 -7.77 -7.63 -20.82
C PRO A 33 -7.93 -6.57 -19.73
N ARG A 34 -7.39 -5.37 -19.96
CA ARG A 34 -7.43 -4.29 -18.97
C ARG A 34 -8.87 -3.85 -18.77
N ALA A 35 -9.51 -4.32 -17.71
CA ALA A 35 -10.84 -3.89 -17.34
C ALA A 35 -10.80 -2.39 -16.98
N PRO A 36 -11.66 -1.55 -17.58
CA PRO A 36 -11.76 -0.16 -17.17
C PRO A 36 -12.17 -0.11 -15.69
N ASN A 37 -11.45 0.68 -14.90
CA ASN A 37 -11.69 0.93 -13.47
C ASN A 37 -11.22 -0.14 -12.48
N VAL A 38 -10.46 -1.17 -12.87
CA VAL A 38 -9.84 -2.08 -11.90
C VAL A 38 -8.47 -1.53 -11.48
N GLY A 39 -8.35 -1.14 -10.21
CA GLY A 39 -7.08 -0.74 -9.62
C GLY A 39 -6.10 -1.91 -9.57
N VAL A 40 -4.81 -1.65 -9.80
CA VAL A 40 -3.79 -2.71 -9.77
C VAL A 40 -3.73 -3.43 -8.43
N LEU A 41 -3.96 -2.72 -7.32
CA LEU A 41 -4.02 -3.31 -5.97
C LEU A 41 -5.24 -4.21 -5.77
N ASP A 42 -6.37 -3.92 -6.42
CA ASP A 42 -7.55 -4.77 -6.37
C ASP A 42 -7.32 -6.10 -7.07
N TRP A 43 -6.60 -6.08 -8.19
CA TRP A 43 -6.19 -7.29 -8.89
C TRP A 43 -5.30 -8.18 -8.00
N TRP A 44 -4.31 -7.59 -7.32
CA TRP A 44 -3.45 -8.34 -6.38
C TRP A 44 -4.22 -8.88 -5.17
N ARG A 45 -5.27 -8.17 -4.72
CA ARG A 45 -6.17 -8.64 -3.66
C ARG A 45 -6.97 -9.87 -4.09
N VAL A 46 -7.50 -9.89 -5.31
CA VAL A 46 -8.25 -11.04 -5.85
C VAL A 46 -7.33 -12.24 -6.10
N ASN A 47 -6.12 -12.01 -6.61
CA ASN A 47 -5.15 -13.06 -6.93
C ASN A 47 -4.22 -13.43 -5.76
N ALA A 48 -4.51 -12.94 -4.56
CA ALA A 48 -3.73 -13.14 -3.35
C ALA A 48 -3.61 -14.62 -2.90
N GLY A 49 -4.54 -15.47 -3.32
CA GLY A 49 -4.47 -16.91 -3.08
C GLY A 49 -3.53 -17.64 -4.04
N LYS A 50 -3.36 -17.09 -5.25
CA LYS A 50 -2.54 -17.68 -6.31
C LYS A 50 -1.06 -17.36 -6.15
N TYR A 51 -0.75 -16.15 -5.68
CA TYR A 51 0.63 -15.70 -5.45
C TYR A 51 0.80 -15.19 -4.00
N PRO A 52 0.87 -16.09 -3.01
CA PRO A 52 0.85 -15.73 -1.61
C PRO A 52 2.06 -14.90 -1.16
N LEU A 53 3.21 -15.04 -1.80
CA LEU A 53 4.41 -14.25 -1.49
C LEU A 53 4.54 -13.04 -2.41
N LEU A 54 4.26 -13.21 -3.70
CA LEU A 54 4.38 -12.10 -4.65
C LEU A 54 3.39 -10.98 -4.35
N LYS A 55 2.19 -11.28 -3.83
CA LYS A 55 1.23 -10.25 -3.42
C LYS A 55 1.78 -9.30 -2.35
N GLU A 56 2.62 -9.80 -1.44
CA GLU A 56 3.17 -8.99 -0.35
C GLU A 56 4.15 -7.97 -0.92
N VAL A 57 5.02 -8.45 -1.82
CA VAL A 57 5.97 -7.61 -2.56
C VAL A 57 5.22 -6.59 -3.44
N ALA A 58 4.20 -7.04 -4.17
CA ALA A 58 3.41 -6.18 -5.03
C ALA A 58 2.67 -5.08 -4.24
N ARG A 59 2.09 -5.41 -3.08
CA ARG A 59 1.48 -4.42 -2.19
C ARG A 59 2.50 -3.38 -1.75
N ASP A 60 3.66 -3.81 -1.28
CA ASP A 60 4.65 -2.90 -0.73
C ASP A 60 5.25 -1.98 -1.82
N LEU A 61 5.36 -2.46 -3.07
CA LEU A 61 5.85 -1.66 -4.20
C LEU A 61 4.78 -0.74 -4.81
N LEU A 62 3.54 -1.21 -4.95
CA LEU A 62 2.49 -0.50 -5.70
C LEU A 62 1.67 0.45 -4.83
N VAL A 63 1.75 0.34 -3.50
CA VAL A 63 1.12 1.29 -2.57
C VAL A 63 1.86 2.64 -2.54
N ILE A 64 3.14 2.66 -2.92
CA ILE A 64 3.92 3.91 -2.95
C ILE A 64 3.39 4.79 -4.09
N PRO A 65 2.87 5.99 -3.81
CA PRO A 65 2.43 6.89 -4.87
C PRO A 65 3.62 7.25 -5.75
N VAL A 66 3.49 6.98 -7.05
CA VAL A 66 4.55 7.22 -8.06
C VAL A 66 4.89 8.70 -8.21
N THR A 67 4.03 9.60 -7.71
CA THR A 67 4.19 11.05 -7.88
C THR A 67 4.17 11.78 -6.54
N SER A 68 4.97 12.85 -6.45
CA SER A 68 4.96 13.80 -5.33
C SER A 68 3.62 14.54 -5.19
N VAL A 69 2.71 14.44 -6.17
CA VAL A 69 1.43 15.15 -6.21
C VAL A 69 0.56 14.86 -4.98
N ALA A 70 0.63 13.65 -4.41
CA ALA A 70 -0.07 13.34 -3.16
C ALA A 70 0.50 14.15 -1.97
N SER A 71 1.83 14.25 -1.89
CA SER A 71 2.54 15.04 -0.87
C SER A 71 2.32 16.54 -1.06
N GLU A 72 2.34 17.04 -2.30
CA GLU A 72 2.07 18.44 -2.64
C GLU A 72 0.60 18.82 -2.38
N SER A 73 -0.34 17.91 -2.63
CA SER A 73 -1.76 18.10 -2.29
C SER A 73 -1.97 18.11 -0.77
N ALA A 74 -1.33 17.20 -0.04
CA ALA A 74 -1.34 17.21 1.42
C ALA A 74 -0.76 18.52 1.98
N PHE A 75 0.35 19.01 1.41
CA PHE A 75 0.98 20.27 1.80
C PHE A 75 0.14 21.51 1.41
N SER A 76 -0.46 21.52 0.22
CA SER A 76 -1.39 22.59 -0.19
C SER A 76 -2.66 22.60 0.68
N SER A 77 -3.11 21.43 1.13
CA SER A 77 -4.22 21.36 2.08
C SER A 77 -3.81 21.82 3.48
N SER A 78 -2.54 21.64 3.86
CA SER A 78 -2.00 22.10 5.15
C SER A 78 -1.81 23.59 5.21
N SER A 79 -1.45 24.23 4.10
CA SER A 79 -1.36 25.68 4.03
C SER A 79 -2.70 26.38 4.32
N ARG A 80 -3.84 25.75 3.98
CA ARG A 80 -5.19 26.23 4.36
C ARG A 80 -5.50 26.06 5.86
N LEU A 81 -4.85 25.12 6.54
CA LEU A 81 -4.96 24.97 8.00
C LEU A 81 -4.08 25.96 8.76
N LEU A 82 -3.01 26.42 8.12
CA LEU A 82 -2.01 27.36 8.65
C LEU A 82 -2.31 28.82 8.28
N ASP A 83 -3.59 29.15 8.02
CA ASP A 83 -4.04 30.52 7.77
C ASP A 83 -3.39 31.51 8.76
N PRO A 84 -2.97 32.71 8.34
CA PRO A 84 -2.23 33.67 9.18
C PRO A 84 -2.85 33.92 10.56
N HIS A 85 -4.16 33.70 10.70
CA HIS A 85 -4.89 33.86 11.95
C HIS A 85 -4.73 32.68 12.96
N ARG A 86 -4.12 31.55 12.56
CA ARG A 86 -3.88 30.34 13.38
C ARG A 86 -2.43 29.85 13.39
N SER A 87 -1.46 30.66 12.95
CA SER A 87 -0.04 30.31 12.82
C SER A 87 0.73 30.03 14.13
N ARG A 88 0.03 29.76 15.24
CA ARG A 88 0.62 29.43 16.56
C ARG A 88 0.50 27.95 16.93
N LEU A 89 -0.01 27.10 16.04
CA LEU A 89 -0.10 25.66 16.27
C LEU A 89 1.29 25.02 16.12
N HIS A 90 1.64 24.17 17.08
CA HIS A 90 2.87 23.37 17.02
C HIS A 90 2.78 22.36 15.87
N PHE A 91 3.92 22.01 15.25
CA PHE A 91 3.95 21.10 14.09
C PHE A 91 3.24 19.76 14.37
N GLU A 92 3.38 19.26 15.60
CA GLU A 92 2.74 18.03 16.08
C GLU A 92 1.21 18.14 16.10
N THR A 93 0.67 19.31 16.44
CA THR A 93 -0.77 19.56 16.40
C THR A 93 -1.30 19.58 14.97
N VAL A 94 -0.52 20.14 14.04
CA VAL A 94 -0.87 20.16 12.61
C VAL A 94 -0.85 18.75 12.02
N GLU A 95 0.16 17.95 12.37
CA GLU A 95 0.25 16.53 11.99
C GLU A 95 -0.94 15.73 12.53
N ALA A 96 -1.25 15.85 13.83
CA ALA A 96 -2.38 15.16 14.44
C ALA A 96 -3.71 15.52 13.75
N ILE A 97 -3.94 16.79 13.42
CA ILE A 97 -5.13 17.25 12.69
C ILE A 97 -5.18 16.66 11.28
N MET A 98 -4.05 16.60 10.59
CA MET A 98 -3.97 16.04 9.23
C MET A 98 -4.20 14.54 9.20
N CYS A 99 -3.54 13.79 10.06
CA CYS A 99 -3.74 12.35 10.22
C CYS A 99 -5.21 12.05 10.54
N THR A 100 -5.79 12.77 11.52
CA THR A 100 -7.19 12.60 11.92
C THR A 100 -8.15 12.89 10.77
N ARG A 101 -7.95 13.97 10.01
CA ARG A 101 -8.79 14.31 8.85
C ARG A 101 -8.71 13.25 7.74
N THR A 102 -7.51 12.78 7.44
CA THR A 102 -7.30 11.74 6.43
C THR A 102 -7.95 10.43 6.85
N TRP A 103 -7.74 9.98 8.10
CA TRP A 103 -8.33 8.74 8.61
C TRP A 103 -9.85 8.79 8.69
N ILE A 104 -10.44 9.92 9.08
CA ILE A 104 -11.90 10.09 9.07
C ILE A 104 -12.43 9.99 7.64
N LYS A 105 -11.78 10.64 6.66
CA LYS A 105 -12.18 10.59 5.26
C LYS A 105 -12.07 9.18 4.68
N ASP A 106 -10.99 8.47 4.99
CA ASP A 106 -10.74 7.10 4.53
C ASP A 106 -11.66 6.08 5.22
N GLY A 107 -12.03 6.33 6.48
CA GLY A 107 -13.00 5.55 7.24
C GLY A 107 -14.42 5.69 6.67
N ILE A 108 -14.88 6.93 6.48
CA ILE A 108 -16.20 7.22 5.90
C ILE A 108 -16.33 6.64 4.48
N SER A 109 -15.23 6.59 3.72
CA SER A 109 -15.23 6.04 2.36
C SER A 109 -15.34 4.51 2.31
N LYS A 110 -15.05 3.79 3.40
CA LYS A 110 -15.21 2.33 3.47
C LYS A 110 -16.63 1.90 3.85
N ASP A 111 -17.40 2.81 4.44
CA ASP A 111 -18.73 2.53 4.96
C ASP A 111 -19.84 2.87 3.94
N ALA A 112 -19.51 3.57 2.85
CA ALA A 112 -20.44 4.01 1.81
C ALA A 112 -20.55 3.05 0.60
N GLY A 113 -20.08 1.81 0.73
CA GLY A 113 -20.09 0.80 -0.35
C GLY A 113 -20.76 -0.52 0.02
N MET A 114 -21.63 -0.51 1.03
CA MET A 114 -22.31 -1.71 1.52
C MET A 114 -23.79 -1.44 1.85
N ASP A 115 -24.46 -0.72 0.96
CA ASP A 115 -25.92 -0.69 0.85
C ASP A 115 -26.36 -0.94 -0.60
N GLY A 116 -26.90 -2.15 -0.84
CA GLY A 116 -27.88 -2.44 -1.89
C GLY A 116 -27.39 -2.54 -3.32
#